data_AF-A0A6B9YMV0-F1
#
_entry.id   AF-A0A6B9YMV0-F1
#
_cell.length_a   1.000
_cell.length_b   1.000
_cell.length_c   1.000
_cell.angle_alpha   90.00
_cell.angle_beta   90.00
_cell.angle_gamma   90.00
#
_symmetry.space_group_name_H-M   'P 1'
#
loop_
_entity.id
_entity.type
_entity.pdbx_description
1 polymer ?
#
loop_
_entity_poly.entity_id
_entity_poly.type
_entity_poly.pdbx_seq_one_letter_code
_entity_poly.pdbx_strand_id
1 'polypeptide(L)'
;MVGLVVGRKSAKHAAQVMRRLVADVFPAIGHKFIDTVTAADIRDILLPIEERGARDVSRRAHETIGQIFRYAIANGKATRNPAAEFKPRDVLKPGREENFARVDGRDLPELLAKVWVYDGDALLF
;
A
#
# COMPACT_ATOMS: atom_id res chain seq x y z
N MET A 1 -24.61 21.72 -13.72
CA MET A 1 -23.27 21.39 -14.23
C MET A 1 -22.41 20.99 -13.04
N VAL A 2 -22.51 19.73 -12.59
CA VAL A 2 -21.74 19.24 -11.42
C VAL A 2 -20.45 18.65 -11.98
N GLY A 3 -19.35 19.35 -11.76
CA GLY A 3 -18.03 18.92 -12.19
C GLY A 3 -17.72 17.53 -11.65
N LEU A 4 -17.49 16.59 -12.56
CA LEU A 4 -16.90 15.30 -12.25
C LEU A 4 -15.54 15.60 -11.57
N VAL A 5 -15.43 15.35 -10.26
CA VAL A 5 -14.14 15.40 -9.58
C VAL A 5 -13.35 14.19 -10.08
N VAL A 6 -12.70 14.35 -11.23
CA VAL A 6 -11.65 13.43 -11.66
C VAL A 6 -10.53 13.62 -10.65
N GLY A 7 -10.39 12.65 -9.74
CA GLY A 7 -9.36 12.71 -8.71
C GLY A 7 -8.00 13.00 -9.34
N ARG A 8 -7.19 13.85 -8.69
CA ARG A 8 -5.84 14.28 -9.14
C ARG A 8 -4.84 13.13 -9.45
N LYS A 9 -5.23 11.87 -9.23
CA LYS A 9 -4.36 10.69 -9.33
C LYS A 9 -4.57 9.97 -10.66
N SER A 10 -3.51 9.38 -11.20
CA SER A 10 -3.58 8.62 -12.45
C SER A 10 -4.43 7.35 -12.30
N ALA A 11 -5.03 6.89 -13.41
CA ALA A 11 -5.80 5.64 -13.44
C ALA A 11 -4.96 4.43 -12.97
N LYS A 12 -3.67 4.39 -13.33
CA LYS A 12 -2.72 3.37 -12.86
C LYS A 12 -2.61 3.34 -11.33
N HIS A 13 -2.55 4.51 -10.69
CA HIS A 13 -2.48 4.60 -9.24
C HIS A 13 -3.77 4.08 -8.58
N ALA A 14 -4.93 4.47 -9.10
CA ALA A 14 -6.22 3.99 -8.60
C ALA A 14 -6.36 2.46 -8.72
N ALA A 15 -5.97 1.90 -9.88
CA ALA A 15 -5.97 0.45 -10.10
C ALA A 15 -5.03 -0.28 -9.12
N GLN A 16 -3.84 0.28 -8.85
CA GLN A 16 -2.89 -0.30 -7.89
C GLN A 16 -3.44 -0.30 -6.45
N VAL A 17 -4.11 0.77 -6.04
CA VAL A 17 -4.77 0.85 -4.73
C VAL A 17 -5.89 -0.19 -4.64
N MET A 18 -6.76 -0.26 -5.64
CA MET A 18 -7.86 -1.23 -5.68
C MET A 18 -7.36 -2.67 -5.63
N ARG A 19 -6.31 -3.01 -6.40
CA ARG A 19 -5.70 -4.34 -6.38
C ARG A 19 -5.25 -4.76 -4.98
N ARG A 20 -4.62 -3.85 -4.23
CA ARG A 20 -4.20 -4.12 -2.84
C ARG A 20 -5.41 -4.33 -1.92
N LEU A 21 -6.45 -3.51 -2.06
CA LEU A 21 -7.67 -3.66 -1.26
C LEU A 21 -8.33 -5.02 -1.50
N VAL A 22 -8.47 -5.43 -2.76
CA VAL A 22 -9.04 -6.73 -3.13
C VAL A 22 -8.20 -7.89 -2.64
N ALA A 23 -6.87 -7.79 -2.72
CA ALA A 23 -5.97 -8.86 -2.32
C ALA A 23 -5.90 -9.05 -0.80
N ASP A 24 -5.81 -7.96 -0.03
CA ASP A 24 -5.42 -8.02 1.37
C ASP A 24 -6.48 -7.52 2.36
N VAL A 25 -7.32 -6.54 1.97
CA VAL A 25 -8.23 -5.86 2.91
C VAL A 25 -9.66 -6.44 2.85
N PHE A 26 -10.23 -6.57 1.66
CA PHE A 26 -11.60 -7.06 1.48
C PHE A 26 -11.83 -8.50 1.97
N PRO A 27 -10.88 -9.45 1.81
CA PRO A 27 -11.06 -10.79 2.36
C PRO A 27 -11.26 -10.80 3.88
N ALA A 28 -10.63 -9.87 4.61
CA ALA A 28 -10.69 -9.81 6.06
C ALA A 28 -11.90 -9.03 6.60
N ILE A 29 -12.23 -7.87 6.03
CA ILE A 29 -13.26 -6.96 6.59
C ILE A 29 -14.32 -6.53 5.58
N GLY A 30 -14.24 -6.94 4.31
CA GLY A 30 -15.16 -6.49 3.26
C GLY A 30 -16.61 -6.92 3.46
N HIS A 31 -16.85 -7.94 4.29
CA HIS A 31 -18.17 -8.45 4.66
C HIS A 31 -18.73 -7.81 5.94
N LYS A 32 -17.94 -7.01 6.67
CA LYS A 32 -18.34 -6.38 7.93
C LYS A 32 -18.98 -5.03 7.67
N PHE A 33 -19.91 -4.63 8.54
CA PHE A 33 -20.40 -3.26 8.56
C PHE A 33 -19.30 -2.32 9.04
N ILE A 34 -19.24 -1.12 8.46
CA ILE A 34 -18.14 -0.18 8.70
C ILE A 34 -18.02 0.27 10.17
N ASP A 35 -19.12 0.28 10.91
CA ASP A 35 -19.20 0.62 12.33
C ASP A 35 -18.73 -0.51 13.27
N THR A 36 -18.73 -1.75 12.79
CA THR A 36 -18.27 -2.94 13.53
C THR A 36 -16.78 -3.20 13.40
N VAL A 37 -16.10 -2.57 12.44
CA VAL A 37 -14.65 -2.73 12.26
C VAL A 37 -13.91 -2.17 13.46
N THR A 38 -12.97 -2.96 13.97
CA THR A 38 -12.14 -2.63 15.14
C THR A 38 -10.68 -2.40 14.78
N ALA A 39 -9.90 -1.83 15.70
CA ALA A 39 -8.45 -1.71 15.51
C ALA A 39 -7.76 -3.08 15.43
N ALA A 40 -8.29 -4.10 16.12
CA ALA A 40 -7.81 -5.47 16.05
C ALA A 40 -7.98 -6.05 14.64
N ASP A 41 -9.11 -5.82 13.98
CA ASP A 41 -9.34 -6.27 12.61
C ASP A 41 -8.30 -5.68 11.64
N ILE A 42 -7.96 -4.40 11.81
CA ILE A 42 -6.96 -3.73 10.99
C ILE A 42 -5.58 -4.35 11.25
N ARG A 43 -5.21 -4.56 12.52
CA ARG A 43 -3.96 -5.23 12.90
C ARG A 43 -3.85 -6.60 12.24
N ASP A 44 -4.93 -7.39 12.26
CA ASP A 44 -4.95 -8.75 11.73
C ASP A 44 -4.86 -8.79 10.20
N ILE A 45 -5.13 -7.67 9.51
CA ILE A 45 -4.81 -7.48 8.08
C ILE A 45 -3.31 -7.18 7.88
N LEU A 46 -2.72 -6.36 8.75
CA LEU A 46 -1.36 -5.87 8.57
C LEU A 46 -0.28 -6.95 8.76
N LEU A 47 -0.48 -7.85 9.73
CA LEU A 47 0.50 -8.86 10.09
C LEU A 47 0.78 -9.86 8.95
N PRO A 48 -0.23 -10.47 8.28
CA PRO A 48 0.04 -11.38 7.16
C PRO A 48 0.68 -10.72 5.93
N ILE A 49 0.46 -9.41 5.73
CA ILE A 49 1.15 -8.65 4.67
C ILE A 49 2.63 -8.49 5.03
N GLU A 50 2.94 -8.21 6.30
CA GLU A 50 4.33 -8.11 6.78
C GLU A 50 5.06 -9.46 6.70
N GLU A 51 4.41 -10.56 7.09
CA GLU A 51 5.00 -11.91 7.06
C GLU A 51 5.44 -12.34 5.66
N ARG A 52 4.78 -11.84 4.61
CA ARG A 52 5.18 -12.02 3.20
C ARG A 52 6.39 -11.18 2.78
N GLY A 53 7.00 -10.42 3.69
CA GLY A 53 8.09 -9.48 3.42
C GLY A 53 7.64 -8.13 2.85
N ALA A 54 6.34 -7.89 2.73
CA ALA A 54 5.78 -6.72 2.06
C ALA A 54 5.47 -5.56 3.03
N ARG A 55 6.44 -5.18 3.86
CA ARG A 55 6.27 -4.14 4.92
C ARG A 55 5.68 -2.83 4.39
N ASP A 56 6.19 -2.32 3.27
CA ASP A 56 5.70 -1.07 2.68
C ASP A 56 4.25 -1.20 2.19
N VAL A 57 3.87 -2.39 1.68
CA VAL A 57 2.49 -2.68 1.28
C VAL A 57 1.57 -2.68 2.51
N SER A 58 2.01 -3.29 3.62
CA SER A 58 1.27 -3.28 4.89
C SER A 58 1.03 -1.85 5.38
N ARG A 59 2.08 -1.01 5.41
CA ARG A 59 1.94 0.40 5.77
C ARG A 59 0.95 1.15 4.86
N ARG A 60 1.06 0.98 3.55
CA ARG A 60 0.14 1.61 2.58
C ARG A 60 -1.30 1.12 2.73
N ALA A 61 -1.51 -0.15 3.07
CA ALA A 61 -2.83 -0.69 3.35
C ALA A 61 -3.45 0.02 4.55
N HIS A 62 -2.72 0.16 5.66
CA HIS A 62 -3.17 0.92 6.83
C HIS A 62 -3.54 2.37 6.49
N GLU A 63 -2.66 3.07 5.76
CA GLU A 63 -2.92 4.45 5.32
C GLU A 63 -4.18 4.56 4.45
N THR A 64 -4.38 3.61 3.54
CA THR A 64 -5.57 3.56 2.67
C THR A 64 -6.83 3.31 3.48
N ILE A 65 -6.80 2.36 4.43
CA ILE A 65 -7.92 2.10 5.34
C ILE A 65 -8.27 3.38 6.11
N GLY A 66 -7.28 4.06 6.69
CA GLY A 66 -7.51 5.32 7.41
C GLY A 66 -8.11 6.43 6.55
N GLN A 67 -7.74 6.50 5.26
CA GLN A 67 -8.34 7.45 4.31
C GLN A 67 -9.81 7.09 4.01
N ILE A 68 -10.12 5.81 3.84
CA ILE A 68 -11.50 5.32 3.61
C ILE A 68 -12.39 5.67 4.81
N PHE A 69 -11.94 5.39 6.03
CA PHE A 69 -12.71 5.73 7.23
C PHE A 69 -12.89 7.23 7.40
N ARG A 70 -11.87 8.04 7.10
CA ARG A 70 -11.97 9.50 7.13
C ARG A 70 -13.03 10.01 6.15
N TYR A 71 -13.04 9.46 4.93
CA TYR A 71 -14.09 9.78 3.95
C TYR A 71 -15.47 9.34 4.44
N ALA A 72 -15.59 8.13 5.00
CA ALA A 72 -16.84 7.63 5.54
C ALA A 72 -17.40 8.51 6.67
N ILE A 73 -16.56 8.98 7.59
CA ILE A 73 -16.95 9.91 8.67
C ILE A 73 -17.46 11.22 8.09
N ALA A 74 -16.74 11.81 7.14
CA ALA A 74 -17.16 13.06 6.50
C ALA A 74 -18.52 12.97 5.80
N ASN A 75 -18.94 11.76 5.40
CA ASN A 75 -20.23 11.49 4.74
C ASN A 75 -21.26 10.84 5.68
N GLY A 76 -21.03 10.83 6.99
CA GLY A 76 -21.96 10.28 7.98
C GLY A 76 -22.17 8.76 7.89
N LYS A 77 -21.23 8.02 7.29
CA LYS A 77 -21.27 6.55 7.16
C LYS A 77 -20.59 5.81 8.31
N ALA A 78 -19.69 6.48 9.02
CA ALA A 78 -18.99 5.95 10.18
C ALA A 78 -18.86 7.04 11.25
N THR A 79 -18.72 6.64 12.51
CA THR A 79 -18.57 7.58 13.65
C THR A 79 -17.13 7.68 14.14
N ARG A 80 -16.32 6.65 13.93
CA ARG A 80 -14.93 6.56 14.36
C ARG A 80 -14.04 5.97 13.28
N ASN A 81 -12.73 6.23 13.39
CA ASN A 81 -11.71 5.65 12.53
C ASN A 81 -10.81 4.73 13.36
N PRO A 82 -10.99 3.39 13.30
CA PRO A 82 -10.17 2.46 14.06
C PRO A 82 -8.69 2.48 13.67
N ALA A 83 -8.36 2.90 12.43
CA ALA A 83 -6.98 3.05 11.97
C ALA A 83 -6.26 4.26 12.62
N ALA A 84 -6.97 5.12 13.34
CA ALA A 84 -6.37 6.26 14.04
C ALA A 84 -5.92 5.89 15.46
N GLU A 85 -6.32 4.74 15.99
CA GLU A 85 -6.05 4.32 17.38
C GLU A 85 -4.61 3.85 17.59
N PHE A 86 -3.92 3.44 16.51
CA PHE A 86 -2.51 3.05 16.55
C PHE A 86 -1.78 3.50 15.28
N LYS A 87 -0.46 3.56 15.34
CA LYS A 87 0.39 3.77 14.16
C LYS A 87 0.90 2.42 13.66
N PRO A 88 1.13 2.24 12.35
CA PRO A 88 1.68 0.98 11.81
C PRO A 88 2.96 0.51 12.52
N ARG A 89 3.81 1.45 12.95
CA ARG A 89 5.06 1.15 13.67
C ARG A 89 4.88 0.52 15.06
N ASP A 90 3.69 0.66 15.65
CA ASP A 90 3.39 0.12 16.98
C ASP A 90 3.06 -1.39 16.89
N VAL A 91 2.76 -1.89 15.68
CA VAL A 91 2.40 -3.28 15.39
C VAL A 91 3.48 -3.97 14.55
N LEU A 92 4.01 -3.28 13.55
CA LEU A 92 4.91 -3.83 12.53
C LEU A 92 6.37 -3.84 13.00
N LYS A 93 7.05 -4.99 12.90
CA LYS A 93 8.46 -5.18 13.35
C LYS A 93 9.39 -4.18 12.68
N PRO A 94 10.30 -3.46 13.35
CA PRO A 94 11.16 -2.47 12.69
C PRO A 94 11.86 -3.06 11.46
N GLY A 95 11.60 -2.45 10.29
CA GLY A 95 12.24 -2.85 9.05
C GLY A 95 13.68 -2.36 9.05
N ARG A 96 14.62 -3.21 8.65
CA ARG A 96 15.99 -2.79 8.39
C ARG A 96 15.98 -2.00 7.09
N GLU A 97 16.25 -0.70 7.17
CA GLU A 97 16.38 0.15 6.00
C GLU A 97 17.76 -0.12 5.39
N GLU A 98 17.77 -0.79 4.24
CA GLU A 98 18.97 -0.97 3.42
C GLU A 98 18.90 0.04 2.28
N ASN A 99 19.86 0.96 2.26
CA ASN A 99 20.01 1.87 1.13
C ASN A 99 20.50 1.07 -0.07
N PHE A 100 19.79 1.17 -1.20
CA PHE A 100 20.28 0.59 -2.46
C PHE A 100 21.63 1.20 -2.82
N ALA A 101 22.59 0.34 -3.19
CA ALA A 101 23.92 0.78 -3.57
C ALA A 101 23.83 1.76 -4.75
N ARG A 102 24.46 2.94 -4.60
CA ARG A 102 24.61 3.88 -5.71
C ARG A 102 25.61 3.31 -6.72
N VAL A 103 25.35 3.56 -8.00
CA VAL A 103 26.35 3.33 -9.05
C VAL A 103 27.41 4.43 -8.94
N ASP A 104 28.69 4.07 -8.87
CA ASP A 104 29.78 5.05 -8.91
C ASP A 104 30.05 5.48 -10.36
N GLY A 105 30.59 6.69 -10.56
CA GLY A 105 30.90 7.18 -11.92
C GLY A 105 31.85 6.26 -12.69
N ARG A 106 32.70 5.52 -11.96
CA ARG A 106 33.62 4.52 -12.52
C ARG A 106 32.92 3.27 -13.05
N ASP A 107 31.78 2.91 -12.49
CA ASP A 107 31.02 1.71 -12.87
C ASP A 107 30.01 2.00 -14.01
N LEU A 108 29.81 3.28 -14.33
CA LEU A 108 28.86 3.73 -15.34
C LEU A 108 29.17 3.20 -16.76
N PRO A 109 30.43 3.19 -17.26
CA PRO A 109 30.72 2.65 -18.58
C PRO A 109 30.35 1.16 -18.71
N GLU A 110 30.62 0.37 -17.67
CA GLU A 110 30.28 -1.05 -17.64
C GLU A 110 28.75 -1.26 -17.63
N LEU A 111 28.04 -0.48 -16.81
CA LEU A 111 26.58 -0.50 -16.77
C LEU A 111 25.99 -0.18 -18.14
N LEU A 112 26.47 0.87 -18.80
CA LEU A 112 25.99 1.26 -20.12
C LEU A 112 26.26 0.16 -21.15
N ALA A 113 27.47 -0.42 -21.19
CA ALA A 113 27.77 -1.53 -22.09
C ALA A 113 26.81 -2.71 -21.90
N LYS A 114 26.51 -3.08 -20.65
CA LYS A 114 25.54 -4.14 -20.31
C LYS A 114 24.11 -3.80 -20.76
N VAL A 115 23.66 -2.55 -20.56
CA VAL A 115 22.35 -2.08 -21.03
C VAL A 115 22.24 -2.12 -22.55
N TRP A 116 23.33 -1.78 -23.27
CA TRP A 116 23.35 -1.77 -24.73
C TRP A 116 23.33 -3.16 -25.37
N VAL A 117 23.94 -4.16 -24.74
CA VAL A 117 23.96 -5.55 -25.24
C VAL A 117 22.73 -6.35 -24.77
N TYR A 118 22.01 -5.85 -23.76
CA TYR A 118 20.81 -6.52 -23.25
C TYR A 118 19.65 -6.43 -24.24
N ASP A 119 19.30 -7.55 -24.86
CA ASP A 119 18.22 -7.67 -25.86
C ASP A 119 16.86 -8.03 -25.23
N GLY A 120 16.76 -7.94 -23.89
CA GLY A 120 15.55 -8.28 -23.15
C GLY A 120 15.45 -9.78 -22.84
N ASP A 121 15.56 -10.15 -21.57
CA ASP A 121 15.07 -11.45 -21.11
C ASP A 121 13.55 -11.41 -20.94
N ALA A 122 12.87 -12.44 -21.43
CA ALA A 122 11.47 -12.68 -21.09
C ALA A 122 11.40 -13.01 -19.59
N LEU A 123 10.86 -12.09 -18.80
CA LEU A 123 10.55 -12.34 -17.40
C LEU A 123 9.43 -13.39 -17.34
N LEU A 124 9.81 -14.66 -17.20
CA LEU A 124 8.90 -15.75 -16.91
C LEU A 124 8.40 -15.55 -15.47
N PHE A 125 7.14 -15.11 -15.34
CA PHE A 125 6.39 -15.07 -14.09
C PHE A 125 5.35 -16.20 -14.08
#